data_AF-A0A0F3GYC9-F1
#
_entry.id   AF-A0A0F3GYC9-F1
#
_cell.length_a   1.000
_cell.length_b   1.000
_cell.length_c   1.000
_cell.angle_alpha   90.00
_cell.angle_beta   90.00
_cell.angle_gamma   90.00
#
_symmetry.space_group_name_H-M   'P 1'
#
loop_
_entity.id
_entity.type
_entity.pdbx_description
1 polymer ?
#
loop_
_entity_poly.entity_id
_entity_poly.type
_entity_poly.pdbx_seq_one_letter_code
_entity_poly.pdbx_strand_id
1 'polypeptide(L)'
;MRPLAHKIADDLYEAITGQKGIFSSRITFVGYDNADGRSIYLMDFDGQRMKRIVKKSSLITRPRWSPDAKRLAYSSLNKKGKWVINTLNFDTASETEVFSSKATDLVGDFTPDGKALLLSSSSKGSPDIYMLQLNSKALTPLTYADTQKQQQQ
;
A
#
# COMPACT_ATOMS: atom_id res chain seq x y z
N MET A 1 -13.87 -23.94 9.11
CA MET A 1 -13.65 -24.93 8.02
C MET A 1 -13.11 -24.33 6.72
N ARG A 2 -13.56 -23.15 6.26
CA ARG A 2 -13.08 -22.57 4.97
C ARG A 2 -11.56 -22.32 4.89
N PRO A 3 -10.89 -21.68 5.88
CA PRO A 3 -9.44 -21.46 5.79
C PRO A 3 -8.62 -22.76 5.72
N LEU A 4 -9.11 -23.82 6.38
CA LEU A 4 -8.49 -25.14 6.33
C LEU A 4 -8.66 -25.77 4.94
N ALA A 5 -9.85 -25.67 4.34
CA ALA A 5 -10.10 -26.16 2.99
C ALA A 5 -9.19 -25.47 1.96
N HIS A 6 -9.01 -24.15 2.07
CA HIS A 6 -8.06 -23.42 1.22
C HIS A 6 -6.62 -23.89 1.40
N LYS A 7 -6.19 -24.13 2.65
CA LYS A 7 -4.85 -24.64 2.91
C LYS A 7 -4.63 -26.04 2.32
N ILE A 8 -5.61 -26.94 2.48
CA ILE A 8 -5.58 -28.27 1.86
C ILE A 8 -5.52 -28.14 0.33
N ALA A 9 -6.27 -27.20 -0.26
CA ALA A 9 -6.23 -26.96 -1.69
C ALA A 9 -4.86 -26.44 -2.16
N ASP A 10 -4.20 -25.57 -1.39
CA ASP A 10 -2.83 -25.13 -1.67
C ASP A 10 -1.86 -26.32 -1.65
N ASP A 11 -1.92 -27.14 -0.61
CA ASP A 11 -1.03 -28.31 -0.43
C ASP A 11 -1.22 -29.33 -1.56
N LEU A 12 -2.47 -29.63 -1.94
CA LEU A 12 -2.78 -30.54 -3.04
C LEU A 12 -2.33 -29.99 -4.40
N TYR A 13 -2.56 -28.69 -4.64
CA TYR A 13 -2.16 -28.06 -5.89
C TYR A 13 -0.64 -28.06 -6.06
N GLU A 14 0.10 -27.77 -4.99
CA GLU A 14 1.56 -27.82 -5.00
C GLU A 14 2.07 -29.25 -5.21
N ALA A 15 1.49 -30.25 -4.54
CA ALA A 15 1.87 -31.65 -4.72
C ALA A 15 1.66 -32.17 -6.15
N ILE A 16 0.63 -31.67 -6.86
CA ILE A 16 0.30 -32.12 -8.22
C ILE A 16 1.07 -31.34 -9.29
N THR A 17 1.24 -30.03 -9.09
CA THR A 17 1.76 -29.13 -10.15
C THR A 17 3.20 -28.67 -9.93
N GLY A 18 3.72 -28.80 -8.69
CA GLY A 18 4.99 -28.20 -8.27
C GLY A 18 4.93 -26.67 -8.09
N GLN A 19 3.75 -26.05 -8.22
CA GLN A 19 3.55 -24.61 -8.07
C GLN A 19 2.79 -24.30 -6.79
N LYS A 20 3.16 -23.22 -6.08
CA LYS A 20 2.42 -22.77 -4.88
C LYS A 20 0.98 -22.39 -5.25
N GLY A 21 0.02 -22.92 -4.49
CA GLY A 21 -1.39 -22.54 -4.61
C GLY A 21 -1.66 -21.09 -4.18
N ILE A 22 -2.77 -20.54 -4.66
CA ILE A 22 -3.23 -19.17 -4.36
C ILE A 22 -4.50 -19.15 -3.49
N PHE A 23 -4.98 -20.31 -3.06
CA PHE A 23 -6.31 -20.47 -2.48
C PHE A 23 -6.41 -19.89 -1.06
N SER A 24 -5.28 -19.76 -0.35
CA SER A 24 -5.22 -19.01 0.91
C SER A 24 -4.95 -17.51 0.75
N SER A 25 -4.79 -17.03 -0.50
CA SER A 25 -4.50 -15.61 -0.75
C SER A 25 -5.70 -14.71 -0.51
N ARG A 26 -5.42 -13.41 -0.36
CA ARG A 26 -6.41 -12.36 -0.12
C ARG A 26 -6.20 -11.20 -1.07
N ILE A 27 -7.28 -10.50 -1.39
CA ILE A 27 -7.30 -9.39 -2.32
C ILE A 27 -7.69 -8.12 -1.57
N THR A 28 -6.95 -7.04 -1.81
CA THR A 28 -7.32 -5.69 -1.37
C THR A 28 -7.71 -4.81 -2.53
N PHE A 29 -8.77 -4.04 -2.35
CA PHE A 29 -9.26 -3.12 -3.37
C PHE A 29 -9.86 -1.87 -2.74
N VAL A 30 -9.94 -0.80 -3.54
CA VAL A 30 -10.63 0.43 -3.16
C VAL A 30 -12.07 0.31 -3.61
N GLY A 31 -13.01 0.44 -2.68
CA GLY A 31 -14.44 0.49 -2.95
C GLY A 31 -15.00 1.87 -2.69
N TYR A 32 -16.07 2.20 -3.41
CA TYR A 32 -16.87 3.40 -3.17
C TYR A 32 -18.17 3.01 -2.48
N ASP A 33 -18.50 3.68 -1.39
CA ASP A 33 -19.80 3.58 -0.74
C ASP A 33 -20.48 4.95 -0.81
N ASN A 34 -21.70 4.99 -1.34
CA ASN A 34 -22.44 6.21 -1.69
C ASN A 34 -22.62 7.18 -0.51
N ALA A 35 -22.49 6.70 0.74
CA ALA A 35 -22.56 7.52 1.95
C ALA A 35 -21.19 7.88 2.57
N ASP A 36 -20.10 7.22 2.17
CA ASP A 36 -18.89 7.10 3.00
C ASP A 36 -17.55 7.39 2.30
N GLY A 37 -17.59 7.80 1.03
CA GLY A 37 -16.38 8.09 0.25
C GLY A 37 -15.62 6.82 -0.14
N ARG A 38 -14.29 6.92 -0.35
CA ARG A 38 -13.47 5.77 -0.70
C ARG A 38 -13.02 5.04 0.57
N SER A 39 -13.04 3.71 0.52
CA SER A 39 -12.57 2.83 1.59
C SER A 39 -11.75 1.68 1.01
N ILE A 40 -10.90 1.05 1.83
CA ILE A 40 -10.17 -0.16 1.44
C ILE A 40 -10.85 -1.38 2.02
N TYR A 41 -11.11 -2.35 1.15
CA TYR A 41 -11.71 -3.62 1.47
C TYR A 41 -10.70 -4.74 1.30
N LEU A 42 -10.88 -5.80 2.09
CA LEU A 42 -10.13 -7.05 2.04
C LEU A 42 -11.13 -8.19 1.86
N MET A 43 -10.83 -9.11 0.97
CA MET A 43 -11.59 -10.35 0.78
C MET A 43 -10.65 -11.52 0.48
N ASP A 44 -11.16 -12.74 0.56
CA ASP A 44 -10.44 -13.92 0.07
C ASP A 44 -10.34 -13.90 -1.46
N PHE A 45 -9.43 -14.71 -2.03
CA PHE A 45 -9.26 -14.81 -3.48
C PHE A 45 -10.55 -15.17 -4.24
N ASP A 46 -11.46 -15.89 -3.58
CA ASP A 46 -12.75 -16.34 -4.11
C ASP A 46 -13.90 -15.35 -3.88
N GLY A 47 -13.59 -14.14 -3.41
CA GLY A 47 -14.56 -13.07 -3.17
C GLY A 47 -15.31 -13.17 -1.84
N GLN A 48 -15.07 -14.21 -1.03
CA GLN A 48 -15.75 -14.37 0.25
C GLN A 48 -15.08 -13.57 1.38
N ARG A 49 -15.80 -13.44 2.49
CA ARG A 49 -15.34 -12.76 3.73
C ARG A 49 -14.85 -11.33 3.49
N MET A 50 -15.52 -10.61 2.58
CA MET A 50 -15.27 -9.20 2.35
C MET A 50 -15.46 -8.39 3.64
N LYS A 51 -14.46 -7.58 3.99
CA LYS A 51 -14.50 -6.66 5.13
C LYS A 51 -13.83 -5.35 4.79
N ARG A 52 -14.36 -4.25 5.33
CA ARG A 52 -13.71 -2.94 5.29
C ARG A 52 -12.55 -2.91 6.29
N ILE A 53 -11.35 -2.60 5.84
CA ILE A 53 -10.12 -2.58 6.67
C ILE A 53 -9.56 -1.18 6.88
N VAL A 54 -9.80 -0.25 5.96
CA VAL A 54 -9.48 1.17 6.12
C VAL A 54 -10.76 1.96 5.91
N LYS A 55 -11.03 2.87 6.84
CA LYS A 55 -12.24 3.70 6.80
C LYS A 55 -11.95 5.03 6.12
N LYS A 56 -12.85 5.40 5.20
CA LYS A 56 -13.25 6.77 4.88
C LYS A 56 -12.12 7.78 4.71
N SER A 57 -11.74 7.98 3.45
CA SER A 57 -11.12 9.22 2.99
C SER A 57 -11.79 9.69 1.71
N SER A 58 -11.76 11.01 1.45
CA SER A 58 -12.25 11.59 0.20
C SER A 58 -11.49 11.02 -1.01
N LEU A 59 -10.23 10.63 -0.82
CA LEU A 59 -9.40 10.02 -1.83
C LEU A 59 -8.49 8.96 -1.21
N ILE A 60 -8.47 7.78 -1.81
CA ILE A 60 -7.58 6.68 -1.46
C ILE A 60 -7.03 6.11 -2.76
N THR A 61 -5.73 5.87 -2.77
CA THR A 61 -5.00 5.28 -3.91
C THR A 61 -4.86 3.76 -3.74
N ARG A 62 -4.38 3.07 -4.79
CA ARG A 62 -4.31 1.60 -4.77
C ARG A 62 -3.40 1.10 -3.64
N PRO A 63 -3.88 0.20 -2.76
CA PRO A 63 -3.06 -0.34 -1.69
C PRO A 63 -1.96 -1.27 -2.19
N ARG A 64 -0.89 -1.39 -1.39
CA ARG A 64 0.32 -2.18 -1.66
C ARG A 64 0.63 -3.07 -0.48
N TRP A 65 0.79 -4.36 -0.71
CA TRP A 65 1.14 -5.32 0.33
C TRP A 65 2.64 -5.30 0.60
N SER A 66 3.04 -5.41 1.86
CA SER A 66 4.42 -5.77 2.17
C SER A 66 4.71 -7.21 1.73
N PRO A 67 5.98 -7.56 1.43
CA PRO A 67 6.34 -8.90 0.96
C PRO A 67 5.98 -10.02 1.93
N ASP A 68 5.95 -9.72 3.23
CA ASP A 68 5.55 -10.64 4.30
C ASP A 68 4.02 -10.71 4.53
N ALA A 69 3.23 -9.99 3.74
CA ALA A 69 1.78 -9.86 3.85
C ALA A 69 1.27 -9.37 5.23
N LYS A 70 2.13 -8.73 6.04
CA LYS A 70 1.77 -8.21 7.37
C LYS A 70 1.32 -6.75 7.36
N ARG A 71 1.66 -6.00 6.31
CA ARG A 71 1.33 -4.59 6.19
C ARG A 71 0.69 -4.26 4.85
N LEU A 72 -0.13 -3.23 4.87
CA LEU A 72 -0.71 -2.60 3.69
C LEU A 72 -0.34 -1.12 3.67
N ALA A 73 0.34 -0.66 2.64
CA ALA A 73 0.60 0.76 2.42
C ALA A 73 -0.42 1.37 1.45
N TYR A 74 -0.81 2.60 1.68
CA TYR A 74 -1.70 3.36 0.80
C TYR A 74 -1.50 4.86 1.01
N SER A 75 -1.77 5.64 -0.04
CA SER A 75 -1.89 7.10 0.07
C SER A 75 -3.36 7.51 0.16
N SER A 76 -3.64 8.49 1.01
CA SER A 76 -4.97 9.05 1.21
C SER A 76 -4.91 10.55 1.49
N LEU A 77 -6.06 11.22 1.48
CA LEU A 77 -6.19 12.57 2.01
C LEU A 77 -6.62 12.53 3.47
N ASN A 78 -5.89 13.25 4.33
CA ASN A 78 -6.31 13.44 5.70
C ASN A 78 -7.45 14.47 5.81
N LYS A 79 -7.95 14.70 7.02
CA LYS A 79 -9.08 15.64 7.27
C LYS A 79 -8.82 17.08 6.81
N LYS A 80 -7.56 17.48 6.64
CA LYS A 80 -7.15 18.82 6.16
C LYS A 80 -6.93 18.85 4.65
N GLY A 81 -7.22 17.76 3.93
CA GLY A 81 -6.98 17.66 2.49
C GLY A 81 -5.51 17.51 2.10
N LYS A 82 -4.64 17.14 3.04
CA LYS A 82 -3.21 16.88 2.78
C LYS A 82 -3.01 15.42 2.39
N TRP A 83 -2.19 15.17 1.39
CA TRP A 83 -1.72 13.82 1.06
C TRP A 83 -0.87 13.24 2.20
N VAL A 84 -1.19 12.00 2.55
CA VAL A 84 -0.46 11.21 3.55
C VAL A 84 -0.30 9.79 3.03
N ILE A 85 0.86 9.19 3.31
CA ILE A 85 1.11 7.76 3.09
C ILE A 85 1.03 7.07 4.45
N ASN A 86 0.13 6.08 4.55
CA ASN A 86 -0.10 5.31 5.75
C ASN A 86 0.28 3.85 5.54
N THR A 87 0.62 3.16 6.62
CA THR A 87 0.68 1.70 6.68
C THR A 87 -0.30 1.16 7.71
N LEU A 88 -1.12 0.19 7.32
CA LEU A 88 -1.93 -0.64 8.20
C LEU A 88 -1.16 -1.93 8.52
N ASN A 89 -0.96 -2.23 9.80
CA ASN A 89 -0.41 -3.50 10.26
C ASN A 89 -1.54 -4.46 10.63
N PHE A 90 -1.55 -5.66 10.06
CA PHE A 90 -2.59 -6.66 10.29
C PHE A 90 -2.43 -7.45 11.60
N ASP A 91 -1.21 -7.55 12.13
CA ASP A 91 -0.94 -8.24 13.40
C ASP A 91 -1.46 -7.41 14.59
N THR A 92 -1.28 -6.08 14.53
CA THR A 92 -1.68 -5.14 15.60
C THR A 92 -2.99 -4.41 15.32
N ALA A 93 -3.55 -4.57 14.12
CA ALA A 93 -4.70 -3.80 13.62
C ALA A 93 -4.51 -2.26 13.73
N SER A 94 -3.27 -1.78 13.62
CA SER A 94 -2.94 -0.36 13.79
C SER A 94 -2.55 0.31 12.47
N GLU A 95 -3.06 1.51 12.25
CA GLU A 95 -2.65 2.40 11.16
C GLU A 95 -1.55 3.36 11.64
N THR A 96 -0.58 3.67 10.79
CA THR A 96 0.50 4.61 11.09
C THR A 96 0.81 5.46 9.87
N GLU A 97 0.82 6.78 10.03
CA GLU A 97 1.34 7.69 9.00
C GLU A 97 2.86 7.47 8.89
N VAL A 98 3.31 7.07 7.71
CA VAL A 98 4.74 6.82 7.47
C VAL A 98 5.43 7.99 6.78
N PHE A 99 4.69 8.79 6.02
CA PHE A 99 5.23 9.95 5.32
C PHE A 99 4.13 10.94 4.95
N SER A 100 4.47 12.24 5.03
CA SER A 100 3.68 13.30 4.42
C SER A 100 4.54 14.55 4.20
N SER A 101 4.28 15.27 3.11
CA SER A 101 4.93 16.51 2.71
C SER A 101 3.89 17.60 2.42
N LYS A 102 4.32 18.81 2.07
CA LYS A 102 3.37 19.88 1.68
C LYS A 102 2.86 19.74 0.23
N ALA A 103 3.16 18.63 -0.44
CA ALA A 103 2.82 18.39 -1.83
C ALA A 103 2.01 17.09 -2.01
N THR A 104 1.82 16.67 -3.26
CA THR A 104 1.25 15.37 -3.58
C THR A 104 2.26 14.27 -3.29
N ASP A 105 1.85 13.31 -2.45
CA ASP A 105 2.63 12.13 -2.07
C ASP A 105 1.84 10.87 -2.38
N LEU A 106 2.40 10.02 -3.25
CA LEU A 106 1.78 8.79 -3.71
C LEU A 106 2.67 7.60 -3.38
N VAL A 107 2.07 6.57 -2.78
CA VAL A 107 2.75 5.35 -2.42
C VAL A 107 3.15 4.53 -3.66
N GLY A 108 4.40 4.10 -3.68
CA GLY A 108 4.93 3.07 -4.56
C GLY A 108 4.89 1.71 -3.87
N ASP A 109 5.84 0.83 -4.19
CA ASP A 109 5.88 -0.51 -3.59
C ASP A 109 6.85 -0.62 -2.42
N PHE A 110 6.68 -1.67 -1.60
CA PHE A 110 7.70 -2.02 -0.61
C PHE A 110 8.96 -2.54 -1.31
N THR A 111 10.13 -2.34 -0.68
CA THR A 111 11.33 -3.07 -1.08
C THR A 111 11.16 -4.57 -0.81
N PRO A 112 11.88 -5.47 -1.53
CA PRO A 112 11.73 -6.91 -1.36
C PRO A 112 12.00 -7.42 0.07
N ASP A 113 12.85 -6.72 0.82
CA ASP A 113 13.14 -7.01 2.23
C ASP A 113 12.12 -6.41 3.21
N GLY A 114 11.14 -5.65 2.71
CA GLY A 114 10.10 -4.97 3.47
C GLY A 114 10.58 -3.82 4.36
N LYS A 115 11.84 -3.39 4.27
CA LYS A 115 12.39 -2.36 5.18
C LYS A 115 12.12 -0.94 4.72
N ALA A 116 11.90 -0.74 3.43
CA ALA A 116 11.64 0.55 2.84
C ALA A 116 10.39 0.53 1.94
N LEU A 117 9.93 1.73 1.59
CA LEU A 117 8.79 1.97 0.71
C LEU A 117 9.25 2.96 -0.36
N LEU A 118 8.99 2.62 -1.62
CA LEU A 118 9.12 3.58 -2.71
C LEU A 118 7.91 4.52 -2.67
N LEU A 119 8.11 5.78 -3.03
CA LEU A 119 7.04 6.76 -3.15
C LEU A 119 7.37 7.79 -4.23
N SER A 120 6.33 8.40 -4.78
CA SER A 120 6.45 9.59 -5.60
C SER A 120 6.06 10.81 -4.77
N SER A 121 6.89 11.86 -4.79
CA SER A 121 6.60 13.12 -4.10
C SER A 121 6.92 14.32 -4.98
N SER A 122 5.99 15.27 -5.04
CA SER A 122 6.19 16.57 -5.71
C SER A 122 6.76 17.66 -4.79
N SER A 123 7.34 17.29 -3.64
CA SER A 123 7.80 18.23 -2.62
C SER A 123 8.89 19.19 -3.07
N LYS A 124 9.57 18.91 -4.20
CA LYS A 124 10.58 19.79 -4.83
C LYS A 124 10.09 20.52 -6.09
N GLY A 125 8.77 20.56 -6.32
CA GLY A 125 8.14 21.27 -7.44
C GLY A 125 7.69 20.36 -8.59
N SER A 126 8.38 19.24 -8.80
CA SER A 126 8.02 18.20 -9.77
C SER A 126 8.03 16.81 -9.10
N PRO A 127 7.21 15.84 -9.56
CA PRO A 127 7.19 14.51 -8.98
C PRO A 127 8.51 13.77 -9.23
N ASP A 128 9.16 13.37 -8.15
CA ASP A 128 10.33 12.49 -8.16
C ASP A 128 10.06 11.19 -7.39
N ILE A 129 10.83 10.15 -7.66
CA ILE A 129 10.80 8.90 -6.93
C ILE A 129 11.78 8.95 -5.76
N TYR A 130 11.31 8.51 -4.61
CA TYR A 130 12.08 8.44 -3.37
C TYR A 130 11.96 7.05 -2.77
N MET A 131 12.97 6.68 -1.99
CA MET A 131 12.95 5.54 -1.09
C MET A 131 12.85 6.04 0.35
N LEU A 132 11.83 5.60 1.07
CA LEU A 132 11.60 5.89 2.48
C LEU A 132 11.96 4.68 3.33
N GLN A 133 12.96 4.82 4.19
CA GLN A 133 13.28 3.82 5.22
C GLN A 133 12.21 3.85 6.33
N LEU A 134 11.56 2.71 6.60
CA LEU A 134 10.39 2.69 7.49
C LEU A 134 10.75 2.86 8.98
N ASN A 135 11.95 2.43 9.37
CA ASN A 135 12.46 2.52 10.75
C ASN A 135 13.01 3.92 11.08
N SER A 136 13.90 4.45 10.25
CA SER A 136 14.59 5.71 10.48
C SER A 136 13.86 6.92 9.92
N LYS A 137 12.84 6.70 9.09
CA LYS A 137 12.15 7.74 8.29
C LYS A 137 13.08 8.49 7.33
N ALA A 138 14.29 7.98 7.10
CA ALA A 138 15.21 8.56 6.13
C ALA A 138 14.60 8.49 4.72
N LEU A 139 14.60 9.62 4.02
CA LEU A 139 14.09 9.74 2.66
C LEU A 139 15.25 9.99 1.70
N THR A 140 15.44 9.08 0.75
CA THR A 140 16.51 9.16 -0.26
C THR A 140 15.89 9.38 -1.64
N PRO A 141 16.24 10.46 -2.37
CA PRO A 141 15.82 10.61 -3.76
C PRO A 141 16.47 9.53 -4.64
N LEU A 142 15.68 8.96 -5.55
CA LEU A 142 16.15 8.00 -6.56
C LEU A 142 16.13 8.61 -7.96
N THR A 143 15.32 9.64 -8.19
CA THR A 143 15.31 10.43 -9.41
C THR A 143 15.44 11.91 -9.10
N TYR A 144 15.80 12.67 -10.12
CA TYR A 144 15.81 14.12 -10.09
C TYR A 144 15.19 14.61 -11.39
N ALA A 145 14.03 15.25 -11.31
CA ALA A 145 13.47 15.94 -12.46
C ALA A 145 14.38 17.11 -12.85
N ASP A 146 14.56 17.32 -14.16
CA ASP A 146 15.47 18.29 -14.78
C ASP A 146 15.05 19.76 -14.59
N THR A 147 14.67 20.16 -13.37
CA THR A 147 14.18 21.50 -13.07
C THR A 147 15.30 22.47 -12.63
N GLN A 148 16.55 21.99 -12.58
CA GLN A 148 17.74 22.79 -12.17
C GLN A 148 18.40 23.57 -13.33
N LYS A 149 17.98 23.40 -14.59
CA LYS A 149 18.63 24.08 -15.74
C LYS A 149 18.18 25.53 -16.00
N GLN A 150 17.22 26.08 -15.25
CA GLN A 150 16.66 27.42 -15.54
C GLN A 150 17.08 28.54 -14.58
N GLN A 151 18.04 28.32 -13.68
CA GLN A 151 18.54 29.37 -12.76
C GLN A 151 20.00 29.78 -13.00
N GLN A 152 20.58 29.44 -14.17
CA GLN A 152 21.94 29.87 -14.55
C GLN A 152 22.02 30.46 -15.97
N GLN A 153 21.02 31.24 -16.37
CA GLN A 153 21.14 32.14 -17.53
C GLN A 153 20.71 33.55 -17.13
#